data_AF-A0A087UZQ5-F1
#
_entry.id   AF-A0A087UZQ5-F1
#
_cell.length_a   1.000
_cell.length_b   1.000
_cell.length_c   1.000
_cell.angle_alpha   90.00
_cell.angle_beta   90.00
_cell.angle_gamma   90.00
#
_symmetry.space_group_name_H-M   'P 1'
#
loop_
_entity.id
_entity.type
_entity.pdbx_description
1 polymer ?
#
loop_
_entity_poly.entity_id
_entity_poly.type
_entity_poly.pdbx_seq_one_letter_code
_entity_poly.pdbx_strand_id
1 'polypeptide(L)'
;MNVTFENVIQILEAADKIQAFDMKKHALNMIVHHFSKVARLPRFRLLSRPLLLDILDSLADEMSDSKLCQDMSSISLCADGV
;
A
#
# COMPACT_ATOMS: atom_id res chain seq x y z
N MET A 1 -3.17 -6.91 19.68
CA MET A 1 -2.11 -5.92 19.38
C MET A 1 -2.60 -5.13 18.17
N ASN A 2 -2.99 -3.87 18.38
CA ASN A 2 -3.67 -3.10 17.33
C ASN A 2 -2.63 -2.49 16.39
N VAL A 3 -2.65 -2.92 15.13
CA VAL A 3 -1.85 -2.32 14.07
C VAL A 3 -2.43 -0.93 13.81
N THR A 4 -1.62 0.11 13.99
CA THR A 4 -1.96 1.52 13.80
C THR A 4 -0.95 2.15 12.84
N PHE A 5 -1.31 3.26 12.20
CA PHE A 5 -0.41 3.96 11.27
C PHE A 5 0.90 4.42 11.91
N GLU A 6 0.96 4.55 13.24
CA GLU A 6 2.16 4.94 13.99
C GLU A 6 3.12 3.75 14.22
N ASN A 7 2.59 2.53 14.29
CA ASN A 7 3.38 1.33 14.58
C ASN A 7 3.61 0.43 13.37
N VAL A 8 2.94 0.68 12.24
CA VAL A 8 3.03 -0.16 11.04
C VAL A 8 4.45 -0.31 10.51
N ILE A 9 5.29 0.74 10.60
CA ILE A 9 6.70 0.68 10.19
C ILE A 9 7.47 -0.32 11.07
N GLN A 10 7.24 -0.29 12.38
CA GLN A 10 7.92 -1.20 13.32
C GLN A 10 7.46 -2.64 13.11
N ILE A 11 6.18 -2.82 12.80
CA ILE A 11 5.60 -4.13 12.51
C ILE A 11 6.19 -4.68 11.20
N LEU A 12 6.36 -3.84 10.17
CA LEU A 12 7.04 -4.23 8.93
C LEU A 12 8.47 -4.70 9.20
N GLU A 13 9.27 -3.92 9.94
CA GLU A 13 10.65 -4.27 10.29
C GLU A 13 10.72 -5.57 11.10
N ALA A 14 9.84 -5.72 12.09
CA ALA A 14 9.79 -6.93 12.92
C ALA A 14 9.38 -8.15 12.11
N ALA A 15 8.35 -8.03 11.27
CA ALA A 15 7.86 -9.09 10.41
C ALA A 15 8.93 -9.55 9.41
N ASP A 16 9.67 -8.61 8.82
CA ASP A 16 10.82 -8.93 7.96
C ASP A 16 11.91 -9.67 8.74
N LYS A 17 12.29 -9.17 9.91
CA LYS A 17 13.35 -9.78 10.73
C LYS A 17 13.05 -11.22 11.15
N ILE A 18 11.79 -11.53 11.49
CA ILE A 18 11.37 -12.87 11.90
C ILE A 18 10.82 -13.72 10.73
N GLN A 19 10.85 -13.19 9.51
CA GLN A 19 10.35 -13.85 8.31
C GLN A 19 8.85 -14.23 8.41
N ALA A 20 8.05 -13.37 9.06
CA ALA A 20 6.60 -13.52 9.13
C ALA A 20 5.95 -12.93 7.86
N PHE A 21 5.97 -13.71 6.77
CA PHE A 21 5.56 -13.27 5.44
C PHE A 21 4.16 -12.66 5.38
N ASP A 22 3.16 -13.31 6.01
CA ASP A 22 1.78 -12.81 6.00
C ASP A 22 1.65 -11.45 6.70
N MET A 23 2.37 -11.27 7.81
CA MET A 23 2.40 -9.99 8.54
C MET A 23 3.15 -8.92 7.77
N LYS A 24 4.23 -9.27 7.08
CA LYS A 24 4.96 -8.34 6.20
C LYS A 24 4.04 -7.85 5.08
N LYS A 25 3.34 -8.76 4.41
CA LYS A 25 2.37 -8.44 3.35
C LYS A 25 1.24 -7.54 3.88
N HIS A 26 0.68 -7.86 5.05
CA HIS A 26 -0.36 -7.05 5.66
C HIS A 26 0.13 -5.63 6.00
N ALA A 27 1.33 -5.50 6.57
CA ALA A 27 1.93 -4.21 6.88
C ALA A 27 2.18 -3.37 5.62
N LEU A 28 2.75 -3.99 4.56
CA LEU A 28 2.94 -3.33 3.26
C LEU A 28 1.62 -2.81 2.71
N ASN A 29 0.56 -3.63 2.73
CA ASN A 29 -0.75 -3.22 2.23
C ASN A 29 -1.31 -2.00 2.99
N MET A 30 -1.20 -1.97 4.33
CA MET A 30 -1.63 -0.80 5.09
C MET A 30 -0.78 0.45 4.82
N ILE A 31 0.53 0.27 4.61
CA ILE A 31 1.44 1.37 4.28
C ILE A 31 1.03 2.01 2.96
N VAL A 32 0.71 1.20 1.93
CA VAL A 32 0.28 1.71 0.63
C VAL A 32 -1.03 2.49 0.74
N HIS A 33 -2.05 1.91 1.38
CA HIS A 33 -3.35 2.56 1.59
C HIS A 33 -3.28 3.89 2.35
N HIS A 34 -2.27 4.07 3.19
CA HIS A 34 -2.08 5.27 4.00
C HIS A 34 -0.72 5.95 3.73
N PHE A 35 -0.19 5.79 2.52
CA PHE A 35 1.19 6.15 2.19
C PHE A 35 1.51 7.61 2.50
N SER A 36 0.60 8.52 2.13
CA SER A 36 0.78 9.96 2.36
C SER A 36 1.01 10.34 3.83
N LYS A 37 0.43 9.58 4.77
CA LYS A 37 0.64 9.76 6.22
C LYS A 37 1.90 9.04 6.69
N VAL A 38 2.08 7.78 6.29
CA VAL A 38 3.19 6.94 6.76
C VAL A 38 4.55 7.44 6.25
N ALA A 39 4.64 7.88 4.99
CA ALA A 39 5.88 8.39 4.37
C ALA A 39 6.42 9.66 5.04
N ARG A 40 5.58 10.39 5.79
CA ARG A 40 5.96 11.59 6.55
C ARG A 40 6.50 11.27 7.94
N LEU A 41 6.38 10.03 8.41
CA LEU A 41 6.90 9.64 9.71
C LEU A 41 8.43 9.65 9.72
N PRO A 42 9.09 10.17 10.77
CA PRO A 42 10.55 10.20 10.85
C PRO A 42 11.19 8.81 10.68
N ARG A 43 10.54 7.78 11.22
CA ARG A 43 11.01 6.39 11.13
C ARG A 43 11.02 5.83 9.71
N PHE A 44 10.20 6.37 8.81
CA PHE A 44 10.20 5.94 7.41
C PHE A 44 11.56 6.16 6.76
N ARG A 45 12.26 7.24 7.14
CA ARG A 45 13.61 7.56 6.64
C ARG A 45 14.70 6.64 7.20
N LEU A 46 14.38 5.85 8.23
CA LEU A 46 15.31 4.91 8.87
C LEU A 46 15.16 3.47 8.32
N LEU A 47 14.18 3.24 7.43
CA LEU A 47 13.99 1.93 6.82
C LEU A 47 15.22 1.51 6.02
N SER A 48 15.49 0.21 6.06
CA SER A 48 16.53 -0.40 5.23
C SER A 48 16.16 -0.28 3.75
N ARG A 49 17.18 -0.22 2.89
CA ARG A 49 16.98 -0.17 1.43
C ARG A 49 16.09 -1.31 0.91
N PRO A 50 16.23 -2.58 1.35
CA PRO A 50 15.32 -3.65 0.93
C PRO A 50 13.85 -3.36 1.27
N LEU A 51 13.55 -2.91 2.49
CA LEU A 51 12.17 -2.61 2.89
C LEU A 51 11.59 -1.42 2.13
N LEU A 52 12.40 -0.43 1.79
CA LEU A 52 11.97 0.66 0.92
C LEU A 52 11.61 0.17 -0.49
N LEU A 53 12.39 -0.77 -1.05
CA LEU A 53 12.08 -1.37 -2.34
C LEU A 53 10.79 -2.18 -2.28
N ASP A 54 10.60 -3.00 -1.24
CA ASP A 54 9.36 -3.75 -1.03
C ASP A 54 8.12 -2.82 -0.98
N ILE A 55 8.25 -1.65 -0.36
CA ILE A 55 7.19 -0.64 -0.32
C ILE A 55 6.94 -0.04 -1.70
N LEU A 56 7.99 0.26 -2.47
CA LEU A 56 7.87 0.80 -3.83
C LEU A 56 7.23 -0.20 -4.79
N ASP A 57 7.61 -1.48 -4.70
CA ASP A 57 7.00 -2.56 -5.48
C ASP A 57 5.51 -2.69 -5.12
N SER A 58 5.19 -2.71 -3.81
CA SER A 58 3.79 -2.75 -3.35
C SER A 58 2.97 -1.53 -3.79
N LEU A 59 3.58 -0.35 -3.88
CA LEU A 59 2.94 0.86 -4.40
C LEU A 59 2.64 0.74 -5.91
N ALA A 60 3.57 0.16 -6.68
CA ALA A 60 3.40 -0.03 -8.12
C ALA A 60 2.27 -1.01 -8.43
N ASP A 61 2.13 -2.08 -7.63
CA ASP A 61 1.06 -3.06 -7.74
C ASP A 61 -0.32 -2.40 -7.51
N GLU A 62 -0.49 -1.65 -6.41
CA GLU A 62 -1.75 -0.96 -6.08
C GLU A 62 -2.18 0.11 -7.10
N MET A 63 -1.22 0.81 -7.71
CA MET A 63 -1.50 1.76 -8.80
C MET A 63 -2.02 1.08 -10.07
N SER A 64 -1.64 -0.18 -10.29
CA SER A 64 -2.07 -0.97 -11.44
C SER A 64 -3.53 -1.42 -11.27
N ASP A 65 -3.91 -1.82 -10.05
CA ASP A 65 -5.27 -2.26 -9.72
C ASP A 65 -6.28 -1.09 -9.66
N SER A 66 -5.89 0.06 -9.10
CA SER A 66 -6.77 1.25 -9.03
C SER A 66 -7.21 1.75 -10.41
N LYS A 67 -6.39 1.50 -11.45
CA LYS A 67 -6.65 1.94 -12.82
C LYS A 67 -7.68 1.05 -13.54
N LEU A 68 -7.76 -0.23 -13.19
CA LEU A 68 -8.72 -1.17 -13.78
C LEU A 68 -10.18 -0.86 -13.38
N CYS A 69 -10.41 -0.27 -12.21
CA CYS A 69 -11.74 0.02 -11.70
C CYS A 69 -12.37 1.31 -12.26
N GLN A 70 -11.58 2.25 -12.79
CA GLN A 70 -12.10 3.50 -13.36
C GLN A 70 -12.65 3.33 -14.79
N ASP A 71 -12.16 2.33 -15.54
CA ASP A 71 -12.51 2.16 -16.96
C ASP A 71 -13.86 1.44 -17.18
N MET A 72 -14.49 0.86 -16.15
CA MET A 72 -15.83 0.24 -16.23
C MET A 72 -16.99 1.22 -15.96
N SER A 73 -16.71 2.49 -15.63
CA SER A 73 -17.76 3.49 -15.34
C SER A 73 -18.19 4.33 -16.55
N SER A 74 -17.70 4.04 -17.76
CA SER A 74 -17.96 4.85 -18.96
C SER A 74 -18.77 4.15 -20.08
N ILE A 75 -19.59 3.14 -19.77
CA ILE A 75 -20.57 2.57 -20.71
C ILE A 75 -21.99 2.71 -20.15
N SER A 76 -22.56 3.90 -20.31
CA SER A 76 -24.01 4.23 -20.24
C SER A 76 -24.12 5.75 -20.38
N LEU A 77 -24.91 6.42 -21.22
CA LEU A 77 -25.98 6.08 -22.15
C LEU A 77 -25.86 7.03 -23.36
N CYS A 78 -25.97 6.51 -24.58
CA CYS A 78 -26.57 7.26 -25.70
C CYS A 78 -27.49 6.31 -26.45
N ALA A 79 -28.61 5.97 -25.80
CA ALA A 79 -29.79 5.43 -26.46
C ALA A 79 -30.94 6.39 -26.14
N ASP A 80 -31.14 7.39 -27.01
CA ASP A 80 -32.33 8.23 -27.20
C ASP A 80 -31.89 9.36 -28.16
N GLY A 81 -32.52 9.69 -29.28
CA GLY A 81 -33.78 9.33 -29.92
C GLY A 81 -34.03 10.39 -31.02
N VAL A 82 -34.88 10.03 -32.00
CA VAL A 82 -35.25 10.72 -33.27
C VAL A 82 -34.45 10.29 -34.50
#